data_AF-A0A414BA44-F1
#
_entry.id   AF-A0A414BA44-F1
#
_cell.length_a   1.000
_cell.length_b   1.000
_cell.length_c   1.000
_cell.angle_alpha   90.00
_cell.angle_beta   90.00
_cell.angle_gamma   90.00
#
_symmetry.space_group_name_H-M   'P 1'
#
loop_
_entity.id
_entity.type
_entity.pdbx_description
1 polymer ?
#
loop_
_entity_poly.entity_id
_entity_poly.type
_entity_poly.pdbx_seq_one_letter_code
_entity_poly.pdbx_strand_id
1 'polypeptide(L)'
;MEFRNMLEKDAINIGVAGVLACYPNDLQNKIYIEHFDENCLGWQSWINYKASRVQYAIEDTYSTKLEKYAFDKEECKNCPYNNATFSLFVEGVGTCAKRECLTEKNAMYIYQQVIDMQNANPGFGICKHPCLSTNANVIEKLQENGYEVQTIYATNDYEEPELPSRDEYENEDDFNDAMNEYEEEKQEYENAIEDRNALVAAGDIKPYIQVGMNEVKIVYAEAPKSEEEEINTDGNSMKGKVVQKNPEIIKLQKKISRNEEICYEKIVERQKKLVKDMDVPSGELHEEEVALMYFYMIRKMRDSVYQKLAVGKEKYSLKYADLLELTTEQISIITRDFIISHLEQSYCGSEEKENNPLRVFLNFHQAEQVENIDKDLTEIYKKRNDRLQERIEAMEEAPVGEDKTNSESQEN
;
A
#
# COMPACT_ATOMS: atom_id res chain seq x y z
N MET A 1 2.06 7.54 -28.99
CA MET A 1 1.60 8.92 -29.34
C MET A 1 0.73 9.51 -28.23
N GLU A 2 0.08 8.66 -27.43
CA GLU A 2 -0.92 9.07 -26.43
C GLU A 2 -0.32 9.76 -25.20
N PHE A 3 0.78 9.27 -24.62
CA PHE A 3 1.43 9.95 -23.47
C PHE A 3 1.97 11.34 -23.79
N ARG A 4 2.40 11.58 -25.03
CA ARG A 4 2.82 12.91 -25.49
C ARG A 4 1.64 13.89 -25.42
N ASN A 5 0.48 13.48 -25.94
CA ASN A 5 -0.73 14.28 -25.89
C ASN A 5 -1.20 14.50 -24.44
N MET A 6 -1.02 13.52 -23.55
CA MET A 6 -1.34 13.67 -22.12
C MET A 6 -0.42 14.69 -21.44
N LEU A 7 0.88 14.70 -21.78
CA LEU A 7 1.82 15.70 -21.28
C LEU A 7 1.50 17.10 -21.80
N GLU A 8 1.16 17.24 -23.09
CA GLU A 8 0.77 18.51 -23.71
C GLU A 8 -0.53 19.09 -23.14
N LYS A 9 -1.40 18.25 -22.59
CA LYS A 9 -2.66 18.62 -21.92
C LYS A 9 -2.54 18.76 -20.40
N ASP A 10 -1.33 18.68 -19.85
CA ASP A 10 -1.05 18.67 -18.40
C ASP A 10 -1.80 17.56 -17.63
N ALA A 11 -2.20 16.47 -18.30
CA ALA A 11 -2.85 15.32 -17.67
C ALA A 11 -1.87 14.42 -16.91
N ILE A 12 -0.58 14.46 -17.29
CA ILE A 12 0.53 13.83 -16.56
C ILE A 12 1.68 14.83 -16.41
N ASN A 13 2.45 14.70 -15.33
CA ASN A 13 3.63 15.57 -15.13
C ASN A 13 4.86 15.09 -15.93
N ILE A 14 5.82 15.99 -16.13
CA ILE A 14 7.06 15.72 -16.87
C ILE A 14 7.89 14.56 -16.29
N GLY A 15 7.85 14.37 -14.97
CA GLY A 15 8.54 13.25 -14.31
C GLY A 15 7.94 11.90 -14.69
N VAL A 16 6.61 11.80 -14.71
CA VAL A 16 5.88 10.60 -15.14
C VAL A 16 6.14 10.32 -16.62
N ALA A 17 6.08 11.35 -17.46
CA ALA A 17 6.40 11.20 -18.88
C ALA A 17 7.86 10.75 -19.10
N GLY A 18 8.81 11.26 -18.31
CA GLY A 18 10.21 10.83 -18.33
C GLY A 18 10.39 9.35 -17.99
N VAL A 19 9.69 8.85 -16.96
CA VAL A 19 9.69 7.42 -16.59
C VAL A 19 9.13 6.57 -17.74
N LEU A 20 7.97 6.94 -18.28
CA LEU A 20 7.32 6.19 -19.36
C LEU A 20 8.18 6.15 -20.64
N ALA A 21 8.91 7.22 -20.95
CA ALA A 21 9.79 7.31 -22.11
C ALA A 21 11.00 6.34 -22.04
N CYS A 22 11.36 5.84 -20.86
CA CYS A 22 12.43 4.85 -20.69
C CYS A 22 12.02 3.44 -21.15
N TYR A 23 10.74 3.19 -21.43
CA TYR A 23 10.23 1.87 -21.80
C TYR A 23 10.00 1.72 -23.30
N PRO A 24 10.08 0.50 -23.87
CA PRO A 24 9.74 0.23 -25.27
C PRO A 24 8.29 0.63 -25.64
N ASN A 25 8.05 1.00 -26.89
CA ASN A 25 6.73 1.49 -27.37
C ASN A 25 5.58 0.50 -27.15
N ASP A 26 5.85 -0.80 -27.30
CA ASP A 26 4.88 -1.87 -27.02
C ASP A 26 4.43 -1.86 -25.56
N LEU A 27 5.38 -1.72 -24.62
CA LEU A 27 5.08 -1.63 -23.21
C LEU A 27 4.40 -0.30 -22.85
N GLN A 28 4.83 0.82 -23.46
CA GLN A 28 4.16 2.11 -23.27
C GLN A 28 2.68 2.04 -23.68
N ASN A 29 2.38 1.48 -24.86
CA ASN A 29 0.99 1.34 -25.33
C ASN A 29 0.18 0.43 -24.40
N LYS A 30 0.77 -0.66 -23.90
CA LYS A 30 0.12 -1.55 -22.94
C LYS A 30 -0.22 -0.82 -21.63
N ILE A 31 0.73 -0.09 -21.06
CA ILE A 31 0.52 0.71 -19.85
C ILE A 31 -0.57 1.76 -20.07
N TYR A 32 -0.60 2.39 -21.25
CA TYR A 32 -1.62 3.37 -21.57
C TYR A 32 -3.02 2.74 -21.50
N ILE A 33 -3.23 1.65 -22.24
CA ILE A 33 -4.53 0.95 -22.31
C ILE A 33 -4.95 0.45 -20.92
N GLU A 34 -4.03 -0.12 -20.15
CA GLU A 34 -4.36 -0.75 -18.87
C GLU A 34 -4.53 0.24 -17.70
N HIS A 35 -3.87 1.41 -17.75
CA HIS A 35 -3.76 2.29 -16.56
C HIS A 35 -3.99 3.79 -16.80
N PHE A 36 -4.01 4.28 -18.04
CA PHE A 36 -4.17 5.70 -18.37
C PHE A 36 -5.30 6.01 -19.35
N ASP A 37 -5.93 4.99 -19.94
CA ASP A 37 -7.12 5.12 -20.78
C ASP A 37 -8.28 5.74 -19.98
N GLU A 38 -9.10 6.57 -20.63
CA GLU A 38 -10.25 7.23 -20.01
C GLU A 38 -11.32 6.23 -19.50
N ASN A 39 -11.33 5.01 -20.04
CA ASN A 39 -12.23 3.93 -19.63
C ASN A 39 -11.65 3.06 -18.50
N CYS A 40 -10.43 3.33 -18.03
CA CYS A 40 -9.82 2.61 -16.93
C CYS A 40 -10.61 2.84 -15.63
N LEU A 41 -10.89 1.76 -14.89
CA LEU A 41 -11.55 1.87 -13.58
C LEU A 41 -10.68 2.71 -12.62
N GLY A 42 -11.31 3.55 -11.80
CA GLY A 42 -10.59 4.53 -10.98
C GLY A 42 -9.53 3.94 -10.03
N TRP A 43 -9.69 2.69 -9.60
CA TRP A 43 -8.72 1.98 -8.75
C TRP A 43 -7.57 1.33 -9.54
N GLN A 44 -7.73 1.10 -10.84
CA GLN A 44 -6.69 0.63 -11.76
C GLN A 44 -5.90 1.78 -12.40
N SER A 45 -6.42 3.01 -12.30
CA SER A 45 -5.82 4.18 -12.94
C SER A 45 -4.57 4.66 -12.22
N TRP A 46 -3.52 4.92 -12.98
CA TRP A 46 -2.26 5.50 -12.50
C TRP A 46 -2.13 6.99 -12.81
N ILE A 47 -3.19 7.63 -13.30
CA ILE A 47 -3.15 9.02 -13.80
C ILE A 47 -2.67 10.02 -12.73
N ASN A 48 -2.97 9.76 -11.46
CA ASN A 48 -2.59 10.61 -10.32
C ASN A 48 -1.32 10.16 -9.60
N TYR A 49 -0.61 9.15 -10.11
CA TYR A 49 0.61 8.66 -9.48
C TYR A 49 1.77 9.63 -9.68
N LYS A 50 2.63 9.75 -8.65
CA LYS A 50 3.93 10.44 -8.77
C LYS A 50 4.89 9.57 -9.60
N ALA A 51 5.90 10.19 -10.22
CA ALA A 51 6.88 9.50 -11.07
C ALA A 51 7.51 8.27 -10.40
N SER A 52 7.93 8.39 -9.13
CA SER A 52 8.49 7.26 -8.37
C SER A 52 7.49 6.12 -8.17
N ARG A 53 6.21 6.43 -7.95
CA ARG A 53 5.16 5.42 -7.80
C ARG A 53 4.82 4.75 -9.13
N VAL A 54 4.82 5.50 -10.24
CA VAL A 54 4.65 4.94 -11.60
C VAL A 54 5.80 4.00 -11.91
N GLN A 55 7.04 4.40 -11.64
CA GLN A 55 8.21 3.54 -11.85
C GLN A 55 8.09 2.23 -11.07
N TYR A 56 7.80 2.32 -9.76
CA TYR A 56 7.59 1.15 -8.92
C TYR A 56 6.45 0.26 -9.45
N ALA A 57 5.30 0.84 -9.84
CA ALA A 57 4.16 0.07 -10.34
C ALA A 57 4.47 -0.65 -11.65
N ILE A 58 5.27 -0.03 -12.54
CA ILE A 58 5.71 -0.67 -13.78
C ILE A 58 6.69 -1.81 -13.49
N GLU A 59 7.67 -1.57 -12.63
CA GLU A 59 8.63 -2.60 -12.19
C GLU A 59 7.93 -3.75 -11.46
N ASP A 60 6.82 -3.48 -10.79
CA ASP A 60 6.05 -4.50 -10.11
C ASP A 60 5.18 -5.32 -11.06
N THR A 61 4.36 -4.63 -11.86
CA THR A 61 3.32 -5.24 -12.71
C THR A 61 3.90 -5.87 -13.97
N TYR A 62 4.94 -5.27 -14.56
CA TYR A 62 5.57 -5.70 -15.82
C TYR A 62 7.00 -6.16 -15.63
N SER A 63 7.33 -6.60 -14.40
CA SER A 63 8.65 -7.12 -14.03
C SER A 63 9.15 -8.14 -15.06
N THR A 64 10.42 -8.00 -15.45
CA THR A 64 11.15 -9.02 -16.20
C THR A 64 12.02 -9.90 -15.30
N LYS A 65 11.99 -9.66 -13.98
CA LYS A 65 12.81 -10.39 -13.02
C LYS A 65 12.28 -11.81 -12.83
N LEU A 66 13.14 -12.80 -13.06
CA LEU A 66 12.77 -14.21 -12.99
C LEU A 66 12.41 -14.64 -11.57
N GLU A 67 12.94 -13.97 -10.54
CA GLU A 67 12.67 -14.23 -9.12
C GLU A 67 11.19 -14.07 -8.74
N LYS A 68 10.43 -13.23 -9.47
CA LYS A 68 9.00 -12.98 -9.20
C LYS A 68 8.06 -14.09 -9.69
N TYR A 69 8.59 -15.09 -10.40
CA TYR A 69 7.79 -16.15 -11.01
C TYR A 69 8.14 -17.49 -10.41
N ALA A 70 7.15 -18.33 -10.11
CA ALA A 70 7.36 -19.62 -9.45
C ALA A 70 7.55 -20.81 -10.42
N PHE A 71 7.43 -20.60 -11.74
CA PHE A 71 7.70 -21.66 -12.73
C PHE A 71 9.16 -22.14 -12.71
N ASP A 72 9.41 -23.33 -13.27
CA ASP A 72 10.75 -23.93 -13.39
C ASP A 72 11.67 -23.13 -14.34
N LYS A 73 12.82 -22.68 -13.79
CA LYS A 73 13.78 -21.79 -14.44
C LYS A 73 14.99 -22.53 -15.00
N GLU A 74 15.05 -23.85 -14.98
CA GLU A 74 16.21 -24.60 -15.50
C GLU A 74 16.54 -24.21 -16.95
N GLU A 75 15.53 -24.11 -17.82
CA GLU A 75 15.73 -23.66 -19.21
C GLU A 75 16.20 -22.19 -19.31
N CYS A 76 15.88 -21.36 -18.31
CA CYS A 76 16.24 -19.94 -18.31
C CYS A 76 17.74 -19.73 -18.03
N LYS A 77 18.43 -20.68 -17.40
CA LYS A 77 19.87 -20.56 -17.08
C LYS A 77 20.74 -20.43 -18.33
N ASN A 78 20.37 -21.13 -19.40
CA ASN A 78 21.10 -21.17 -20.67
C ASN A 78 20.44 -20.31 -21.78
N CYS A 79 19.44 -19.49 -21.43
CA CYS A 79 18.66 -18.75 -22.41
C CYS A 79 19.39 -17.48 -22.87
N PRO A 80 19.54 -17.21 -24.18
CA PRO A 80 20.19 -16.00 -24.68
C PRO A 80 19.42 -14.70 -24.37
N TYR A 81 18.18 -14.81 -23.90
CA TYR A 81 17.37 -13.67 -23.46
C TYR A 81 17.45 -13.43 -21.95
N ASN A 82 18.16 -14.28 -21.19
CA ASN A 82 18.42 -14.05 -19.77
C ASN A 82 19.72 -13.27 -19.61
N ASN A 83 19.67 -12.12 -18.94
CA ASN A 83 20.86 -11.30 -18.70
C ASN A 83 21.91 -12.00 -17.81
N ALA A 84 21.50 -12.95 -16.98
CA ALA A 84 22.41 -13.73 -16.14
C ALA A 84 23.34 -14.65 -16.95
N THR A 85 22.92 -15.09 -18.14
CA THR A 85 23.70 -16.01 -18.98
C THR A 85 25.01 -15.38 -19.50
N PHE A 86 25.11 -14.05 -19.53
CA PHE A 86 26.29 -13.33 -20.05
C PHE A 86 27.04 -12.52 -19.00
N SER A 87 26.62 -12.58 -17.73
CA SER A 87 27.19 -11.75 -16.68
C SER A 87 27.87 -12.60 -15.62
N LEU A 88 29.14 -12.28 -15.37
CA LEU A 88 30.01 -12.96 -14.40
C LEU A 88 29.65 -12.64 -12.94
N PHE A 89 28.78 -11.66 -12.70
CA PHE A 89 28.51 -11.10 -11.37
C PHE A 89 27.00 -10.99 -11.06
N VAL A 90 26.14 -11.84 -11.66
CA VAL A 90 24.71 -11.81 -11.27
C VAL A 90 24.51 -12.57 -9.98
N GLU A 91 24.03 -11.85 -8.97
CA GLU A 91 23.36 -12.42 -7.81
C GLU A 91 21.93 -12.81 -8.24
N GLY A 92 21.59 -14.09 -8.16
CA GLY A 92 20.24 -14.61 -8.44
C GLY A 92 20.00 -15.14 -9.87
N VAL A 93 18.72 -15.32 -10.22
CA VAL A 93 18.28 -16.01 -11.47
C VAL A 93 18.24 -15.11 -12.71
N GLY A 94 18.43 -13.80 -12.56
CA GLY A 94 18.47 -12.82 -13.65
C GLY A 94 17.10 -12.28 -14.11
N THR A 95 17.11 -11.59 -15.25
CA THR A 95 15.93 -11.00 -15.89
C THR A 95 15.80 -11.47 -17.33
N CYS A 96 14.58 -11.74 -17.78
CA CYS A 96 14.29 -12.17 -19.16
C CYS A 96 13.90 -10.97 -20.05
N ALA A 97 14.61 -10.77 -21.15
CA ALA A 97 14.29 -9.74 -22.14
C ALA A 97 13.03 -10.06 -22.96
N LYS A 98 12.59 -11.33 -23.01
CA LYS A 98 11.41 -11.77 -23.77
C LYS A 98 10.18 -11.87 -22.86
N ARG A 99 9.42 -10.76 -22.75
CA ARG A 99 8.23 -10.65 -21.87
C ARG A 99 7.13 -11.66 -22.20
N GLU A 100 6.82 -11.85 -23.48
CA GLU A 100 5.79 -12.80 -23.92
C GLU A 100 6.07 -14.22 -23.43
N CYS A 101 7.34 -14.64 -23.45
CA CYS A 101 7.78 -15.94 -22.94
C CYS A 101 7.53 -16.06 -21.43
N LEU A 102 7.82 -15.01 -20.65
CA LEU A 102 7.51 -14.99 -19.21
C LEU A 102 6.01 -15.08 -18.96
N THR A 103 5.21 -14.28 -19.68
CA THR A 103 3.75 -14.28 -19.54
C THR A 103 3.16 -15.65 -19.86
N GLU A 104 3.61 -16.30 -20.93
CA GLU A 104 3.15 -17.62 -21.35
C GLU A 104 3.56 -18.70 -20.34
N LYS A 105 4.84 -18.77 -19.95
CA LYS A 105 5.33 -19.73 -18.95
C LYS A 105 4.62 -19.57 -17.60
N ASN A 106 4.44 -18.32 -17.16
CA ASN A 106 3.71 -18.03 -15.93
C ASN A 106 2.24 -18.47 -16.04
N ALA A 107 1.54 -18.12 -17.11
CA ALA A 107 0.15 -18.54 -17.31
C ALA A 107 0.01 -20.07 -17.37
N MET A 108 0.93 -20.78 -18.02
CA MET A 108 0.93 -22.25 -18.04
C MET A 108 1.13 -22.84 -16.65
N TYR A 109 2.09 -22.30 -15.89
CA TYR A 109 2.38 -22.76 -14.53
C TYR A 109 1.20 -22.53 -13.57
N ILE A 110 0.65 -21.31 -13.56
CA ILE A 110 -0.51 -20.96 -12.72
C ILE A 110 -1.73 -21.79 -13.11
N TYR A 111 -2.01 -21.96 -14.40
CA TYR A 111 -3.08 -22.83 -14.85
C TYR A 111 -2.90 -24.26 -14.32
N GLN A 112 -1.69 -24.83 -14.45
CA GLN A 112 -1.44 -26.19 -13.97
C GLN A 112 -1.62 -26.30 -12.45
N GLN A 113 -1.16 -25.31 -11.68
CA GLN A 113 -1.38 -25.28 -10.23
C GLN A 113 -2.87 -25.23 -9.86
N VAL A 114 -3.68 -24.43 -10.57
CA VAL A 114 -5.13 -24.40 -10.35
C VAL A 114 -5.74 -25.78 -10.61
N ILE A 115 -5.36 -26.45 -11.70
CA ILE A 115 -5.85 -27.79 -12.03
C ILE A 115 -5.41 -28.83 -10.99
N ASP A 116 -4.15 -28.79 -10.55
CA ASP A 116 -3.64 -29.72 -9.54
C ASP A 116 -4.36 -29.53 -8.20
N MET A 117 -4.58 -28.28 -7.78
CA MET A 117 -5.36 -27.96 -6.57
C MET A 117 -6.83 -28.35 -6.71
N GLN A 118 -7.43 -28.18 -7.88
CA GLN A 118 -8.83 -28.58 -8.14
C GLN A 118 -8.98 -30.10 -8.15
N ASN A 119 -8.00 -30.84 -8.66
CA ASN A 119 -7.97 -32.30 -8.62
C ASN A 119 -7.81 -32.82 -7.19
N ALA A 120 -6.97 -32.14 -6.38
CA ALA A 120 -6.82 -32.45 -4.96
C ALA A 120 -8.08 -32.09 -4.15
N ASN A 121 -8.80 -31.03 -4.54
CA ASN A 121 -9.97 -30.51 -3.83
C ASN A 121 -11.19 -30.29 -4.76
N PRO A 122 -11.85 -31.35 -5.27
CA PRO A 122 -12.91 -31.21 -6.29
C PRO A 122 -14.14 -30.38 -5.87
N GLY A 123 -14.33 -30.20 -4.55
CA GLY A 123 -15.45 -29.42 -4.00
C GLY A 123 -15.20 -27.91 -3.93
N PHE A 124 -13.97 -27.45 -4.19
CA PHE A 124 -13.62 -26.04 -4.07
C PHE A 124 -14.06 -25.29 -5.33
N GLY A 125 -14.55 -24.06 -5.15
CA GLY A 125 -14.83 -23.17 -6.28
C GLY A 125 -13.56 -22.51 -6.79
N ILE A 126 -13.52 -22.06 -8.03
CA ILE A 126 -12.41 -21.24 -8.54
C ILE A 126 -12.85 -19.78 -8.50
N CYS A 127 -11.99 -18.90 -7.97
CA CYS A 127 -12.30 -17.49 -7.86
C CYS A 127 -11.16 -16.58 -8.32
N LYS A 128 -11.53 -15.31 -8.57
CA LYS A 128 -10.63 -14.19 -8.76
C LYS A 128 -11.02 -13.07 -7.80
N HIS A 129 -10.03 -12.29 -7.37
CA HIS A 129 -10.29 -11.13 -6.53
C HIS A 129 -10.91 -9.98 -7.36
N PRO A 130 -11.89 -9.24 -6.84
CA PRO A 130 -12.53 -8.12 -7.55
C PRO A 130 -11.59 -6.93 -7.82
N CYS A 131 -10.65 -6.67 -6.89
CA CYS A 131 -9.79 -5.48 -6.92
C CYS A 131 -8.30 -5.75 -7.12
N LEU A 132 -7.85 -7.01 -7.15
CA LEU A 132 -6.43 -7.33 -7.33
C LEU A 132 -6.20 -7.79 -8.75
N SER A 133 -4.98 -7.54 -9.26
CA SER A 133 -4.57 -8.04 -10.56
C SER A 133 -4.58 -9.57 -10.58
N THR A 134 -5.18 -10.14 -11.62
CA THR A 134 -5.27 -11.59 -11.83
C THR A 134 -4.80 -11.95 -13.22
N ASN A 135 -4.21 -13.12 -13.39
CA ASN A 135 -3.68 -13.55 -14.67
C ASN A 135 -4.82 -13.83 -15.69
N ALA A 136 -5.11 -12.86 -16.56
CA ALA A 136 -6.23 -12.93 -17.50
C ALA A 136 -6.17 -14.15 -18.43
N ASN A 137 -4.98 -14.51 -18.92
CA ASN A 137 -4.78 -15.68 -19.77
C ASN A 137 -5.18 -16.99 -19.08
N VAL A 138 -4.94 -17.09 -17.77
CA VAL A 138 -5.36 -18.27 -16.98
C VAL A 138 -6.87 -18.31 -16.85
N ILE A 139 -7.52 -17.17 -16.58
CA ILE A 139 -8.97 -17.07 -16.46
C ILE A 139 -9.66 -17.47 -17.76
N GLU A 140 -9.21 -16.92 -18.90
CA GLU A 140 -9.74 -17.27 -20.23
C GLU A 140 -9.58 -18.76 -20.50
N LYS A 141 -8.38 -19.31 -20.28
CA LYS A 141 -8.10 -20.73 -20.47
C LYS A 141 -8.95 -21.62 -19.56
N LEU A 142 -9.18 -21.24 -18.31
CA LEU A 142 -10.06 -21.98 -17.39
C LEU A 142 -11.51 -21.99 -17.91
N GLN A 143 -12.02 -20.84 -18.37
CA GLN A 143 -13.37 -20.71 -18.92
C GLN A 143 -13.54 -21.50 -20.22
N GLU A 144 -12.55 -21.50 -21.11
CA GLU A 144 -12.54 -22.31 -22.34
C GLU A 144 -12.58 -23.81 -22.03
N ASN A 145 -11.94 -24.25 -20.95
CA ASN A 145 -11.96 -25.64 -20.48
C ASN A 145 -13.19 -25.96 -19.60
N GLY A 146 -14.17 -25.05 -19.52
CA GLY A 146 -15.46 -25.28 -18.86
C GLY A 146 -15.48 -25.05 -17.35
N TYR A 147 -14.43 -24.46 -16.77
CA TYR A 147 -14.42 -24.08 -15.36
C TYR A 147 -15.16 -22.75 -15.14
N GLU A 148 -16.02 -22.71 -14.13
CA GLU A 148 -16.65 -21.46 -13.69
C GLU A 148 -15.70 -20.70 -12.74
N VAL A 149 -15.32 -19.49 -13.13
CA VAL A 149 -14.50 -18.60 -12.29
C VAL A 149 -15.35 -17.46 -11.73
N GLN A 150 -15.51 -17.46 -10.41
CA GLN A 150 -16.32 -16.48 -9.68
C GLN A 150 -15.49 -15.25 -9.28
N THR A 151 -16.13 -14.10 -9.09
CA THR A 151 -15.47 -12.90 -8.55
C THR A 151 -15.92 -12.72 -7.12
N ILE A 152 -15.01 -12.87 -6.15
CA ILE A 152 -15.36 -13.00 -4.72
C ILE A 152 -14.40 -12.17 -3.88
N TYR A 153 -14.93 -11.42 -2.91
CA TYR A 153 -14.15 -10.91 -1.78
C TYR A 153 -13.95 -12.05 -0.79
N ALA A 154 -12.73 -12.54 -0.68
CA ALA A 154 -12.38 -13.66 0.17
C ALA A 154 -11.27 -13.25 1.13
N THR A 155 -11.24 -13.88 2.28
CA THR A 155 -10.18 -13.73 3.27
C THR A 155 -9.12 -14.79 2.99
N ASN A 156 -7.85 -14.40 3.12
CA ASN A 156 -6.75 -15.37 3.10
C ASN A 156 -6.92 -16.38 4.26
N ASP A 157 -6.31 -17.54 4.10
CA ASP A 157 -6.17 -18.47 5.20
C ASP A 157 -5.19 -17.95 6.26
N TYR A 158 -5.19 -18.60 7.42
CA TYR A 158 -4.18 -18.34 8.45
C TYR A 158 -2.80 -18.80 7.95
N GLU A 159 -1.77 -17.99 8.22
CA GLU A 159 -0.39 -18.34 7.90
C GLU A 159 0.19 -19.16 9.05
N GLU A 160 0.82 -20.28 8.72
CA GLU A 160 1.52 -21.10 9.71
C GLU A 160 2.76 -20.32 10.20
N PRO A 161 2.96 -20.18 11.53
CA PRO A 161 4.11 -19.45 12.05
C PRO A 161 5.42 -20.14 11.65
N GLU A 162 6.45 -19.35 11.38
CA GLU A 162 7.76 -19.87 10.99
C GLU A 162 8.57 -20.29 12.22
N LEU A 163 9.13 -21.50 12.18
CA LEU A 163 9.97 -22.02 13.26
C LEU A 163 11.24 -21.15 13.40
N PRO A 164 11.52 -20.57 14.59
CA PRO A 164 12.71 -19.74 14.79
C PRO A 164 14.00 -20.53 14.52
N SER A 165 14.90 -19.95 13.72
CA SER A 165 16.21 -20.52 13.46
C SER A 165 17.22 -20.07 14.52
N ARG A 166 17.94 -21.01 15.14
CA ARG A 166 18.96 -20.68 16.16
C ARG A 166 20.03 -19.72 15.64
N ASP A 167 20.34 -19.74 14.34
CA ASP A 167 21.37 -18.91 13.73
C ASP A 167 20.98 -17.43 13.62
N GLU A 168 19.71 -17.08 13.82
CA GLU A 168 19.19 -15.71 13.77
C GLU A 168 19.31 -14.95 15.09
N TYR A 169 19.69 -15.64 16.18
CA TYR A 169 19.70 -15.09 17.54
C TYR A 169 21.11 -15.10 18.14
N GLU A 170 21.53 -13.96 18.69
CA GLU A 170 22.88 -13.77 19.24
C GLU A 170 23.10 -14.55 20.55
N ASN A 171 22.06 -14.73 21.35
CA ASN A 171 22.13 -15.41 22.64
C ASN A 171 21.00 -16.45 22.82
N GLU A 172 21.15 -17.29 23.84
CA GLU A 172 20.24 -18.42 24.10
C GLU A 172 18.92 -17.99 24.74
N ASP A 173 18.92 -16.89 25.50
CA ASP A 173 17.70 -16.37 26.14
C ASP A 173 16.74 -15.80 25.08
N ASP A 174 17.21 -14.98 24.13
CA ASP A 174 16.41 -14.45 23.03
C ASP A 174 15.86 -15.57 22.12
N PHE A 175 16.63 -16.64 21.90
CA PHE A 175 16.16 -17.80 21.14
C PHE A 175 15.07 -18.57 21.87
N ASN A 176 15.21 -18.74 23.19
CA ASN A 176 14.19 -19.40 24.00
C ASN A 176 12.90 -18.56 24.07
N ASP A 177 13.02 -17.24 24.15
CA ASP A 177 11.87 -16.32 24.11
C ASP A 177 11.16 -16.41 22.76
N ALA A 178 11.89 -16.37 21.63
CA ALA A 178 11.31 -16.57 20.30
C ALA A 178 10.67 -17.95 20.12
N MET A 179 11.26 -18.99 20.72
CA MET A 179 10.68 -20.34 20.69
C MET A 179 9.39 -20.44 21.49
N ASN A 180 9.30 -19.76 22.65
CA ASN A 180 8.07 -19.67 23.43
C ASN A 180 6.98 -18.91 22.66
N GLU A 181 7.33 -17.79 22.02
CA GLU A 181 6.40 -17.02 21.17
C GLU A 181 5.89 -17.88 20.00
N TYR A 182 6.78 -18.61 19.31
CA TYR A 182 6.38 -19.55 18.27
C TYR A 182 5.45 -20.66 18.78
N GLU A 183 5.67 -21.21 19.99
CA GLU A 183 4.78 -22.22 20.56
C GLU A 183 3.38 -21.66 20.84
N GLU A 184 3.29 -20.42 21.33
CA GLU A 184 2.03 -19.71 21.54
C GLU A 184 1.33 -19.42 20.21
N GLU A 185 2.03 -18.83 19.23
CA GLU A 185 1.50 -18.55 17.89
C GLU A 185 1.05 -19.83 17.18
N LYS A 186 1.79 -20.93 17.34
CA LYS A 186 1.43 -22.23 16.77
C LYS A 186 0.14 -22.75 17.39
N GLN A 187 -0.04 -22.60 18.70
CA GLN A 187 -1.28 -22.98 19.36
C GLN A 187 -2.46 -22.11 18.88
N GLU A 188 -2.27 -20.81 18.72
CA GLU A 188 -3.28 -19.91 18.15
C GLU A 188 -3.65 -20.28 16.72
N TYR A 189 -2.65 -20.59 15.89
CA TYR A 189 -2.84 -21.08 14.52
C TYR A 189 -3.64 -22.39 14.51
N GLU A 190 -3.27 -23.39 15.31
CA GLU A 190 -4.01 -24.66 15.40
C GLU A 190 -5.48 -24.45 15.79
N ASN A 191 -5.75 -23.59 16.78
CA ASN A 191 -7.12 -23.22 17.18
C ASN A 191 -7.88 -22.50 16.05
N ALA A 192 -7.24 -21.56 15.36
CA ALA A 192 -7.84 -20.83 14.26
C ALA A 192 -8.19 -21.75 13.08
N ILE A 193 -7.35 -22.73 12.80
CA ILE A 193 -7.58 -23.79 11.81
C ILE A 193 -8.78 -24.67 12.21
N GLU A 194 -8.89 -25.04 13.48
CA GLU A 194 -10.05 -25.79 14.01
C GLU A 194 -11.35 -24.99 13.87
N ASP A 195 -11.36 -23.72 14.29
CA ASP A 195 -12.52 -22.82 14.18
C ASP A 195 -12.96 -22.64 12.72
N ARG A 196 -12.01 -22.38 11.82
CA ARG A 196 -12.28 -22.29 10.38
C ARG A 196 -12.84 -23.59 9.83
N ASN A 197 -12.28 -24.74 10.20
CA ASN A 197 -12.79 -26.04 9.78
C ASN A 197 -14.22 -26.27 10.30
N ALA A 198 -14.53 -25.83 11.51
CA ALA A 198 -15.88 -25.87 12.06
C ALA A 198 -16.85 -24.97 11.25
N LEU A 199 -16.45 -23.76 10.87
CA LEU A 199 -17.24 -22.88 10.01
C LEU A 199 -17.47 -23.46 8.61
N VAL A 200 -16.46 -24.12 8.02
CA VAL A 200 -16.60 -24.84 6.74
C VAL A 200 -17.56 -26.02 6.89
N ALA A 201 -17.46 -26.79 7.98
CA ALA A 201 -18.33 -27.92 8.26
C ALA A 201 -19.77 -27.51 8.55
N ALA A 202 -19.97 -26.36 9.20
CA ALA A 202 -21.28 -25.74 9.41
C ALA A 202 -21.87 -25.17 8.10
N GLY A 203 -21.03 -24.90 7.10
CA GLY A 203 -21.42 -24.33 5.82
C GLY A 203 -21.53 -22.80 5.85
N ASP A 204 -21.00 -22.14 6.88
CA ASP A 204 -21.00 -20.67 7.01
C ASP A 204 -20.01 -20.02 6.04
N ILE A 205 -18.88 -20.69 5.80
CA ILE A 205 -17.85 -20.27 4.83
C ILE A 205 -17.56 -21.40 3.84
N LYS A 206 -17.16 -21.02 2.62
CA LYS A 206 -16.80 -21.95 1.56
C LYS A 206 -15.36 -21.70 1.07
N PRO A 207 -14.55 -22.75 0.89
CA PRO A 207 -13.22 -22.64 0.32
C PRO A 207 -13.24 -22.43 -1.20
N TYR A 208 -12.31 -21.62 -1.68
CA TYR A 208 -12.08 -21.33 -3.08
C TYR A 208 -10.58 -21.37 -3.42
N ILE A 209 -10.28 -21.77 -4.65
CA ILE A 209 -8.96 -21.65 -5.26
C ILE A 209 -8.91 -20.29 -5.95
N GLN A 210 -8.15 -19.35 -5.38
CA GLN A 210 -7.99 -18.02 -5.92
C GLN A 210 -6.85 -17.97 -6.93
N VAL A 211 -7.15 -17.50 -8.13
CA VAL A 211 -6.17 -17.24 -9.18
C VAL A 211 -5.59 -15.83 -9.00
N GLY A 212 -4.31 -15.75 -8.63
CA GLY A 212 -3.55 -14.51 -8.58
C GLY A 212 -2.84 -14.18 -9.90
N MET A 213 -1.94 -13.20 -9.86
CA MET A 213 -1.09 -12.87 -11.01
C MET A 213 0.07 -13.87 -11.18
N ASN A 214 0.76 -14.19 -10.08
CA ASN A 214 1.95 -15.05 -10.04
C ASN A 214 1.83 -16.21 -9.05
N GLU A 215 0.70 -16.35 -8.37
CA GLU A 215 0.45 -17.39 -7.36
C GLU A 215 -0.99 -17.89 -7.42
N VAL A 216 -1.21 -19.06 -6.82
CA VAL A 216 -2.52 -19.66 -6.59
C VAL A 216 -2.60 -19.99 -5.10
N LYS A 217 -3.71 -19.66 -4.46
CA LYS A 217 -3.89 -19.90 -3.02
C LYS A 217 -5.31 -20.30 -2.70
N ILE A 218 -5.49 -20.94 -1.54
CA ILE A 218 -6.81 -21.26 -1.00
C ILE A 218 -7.27 -20.06 -0.17
N VAL A 219 -8.52 -19.66 -0.38
CA VAL A 219 -9.17 -18.56 0.34
C VAL A 219 -10.57 -18.95 0.76
N TYR A 220 -11.12 -18.22 1.72
CA TYR A 220 -12.43 -18.51 2.31
C TYR A 220 -13.35 -17.31 2.12
N ALA A 221 -14.58 -17.57 1.71
CA ALA A 221 -15.62 -16.54 1.62
C ALA A 221 -16.89 -17.05 2.26
N GLU A 222 -17.71 -16.15 2.77
CA GLU A 222 -19.03 -16.50 3.30
C GLU A 222 -19.81 -17.30 2.26
N ALA A 223 -20.38 -18.42 2.68
CA ALA A 223 -21.28 -19.16 1.83
C ALA A 223 -22.47 -18.24 1.52
N PRO A 224 -22.94 -18.18 0.26
CA PRO A 224 -24.18 -17.48 -0.03
C PRO A 224 -25.27 -18.15 0.82
N LYS A 225 -25.75 -17.45 1.86
CA LYS A 225 -26.89 -17.90 2.65
C LYS A 225 -27.99 -18.23 1.65
N SER A 226 -28.37 -19.50 1.56
CA SER A 226 -29.54 -19.87 0.77
C SER A 226 -30.68 -19.01 1.27
N GLU A 227 -31.41 -18.38 0.35
CA GLU A 227 -32.66 -17.66 0.62
C GLU A 227 -33.76 -18.66 1.05
N GLU A 228 -33.47 -19.56 2.00
CA GLU A 228 -34.37 -20.57 2.54
C GLU A 228 -34.79 -20.28 3.98
N GLU A 229 -34.33 -19.19 4.61
CA GLU A 229 -34.70 -18.85 6.00
C GLU A 229 -35.47 -17.55 6.23
N GLU A 230 -35.93 -16.83 5.20
CA GLU A 230 -36.96 -15.79 5.41
C GLU A 230 -37.96 -15.74 4.26
N ILE A 231 -39.05 -16.51 4.41
CA ILE A 231 -40.47 -16.14 4.26
C ILE A 231 -41.26 -17.46 4.11
N ASN A 232 -41.76 -17.97 5.23
CA ASN A 232 -42.89 -18.90 5.25
C ASN A 232 -43.93 -18.33 6.24
N THR A 233 -44.68 -17.33 5.79
CA THR A 233 -46.08 -17.15 6.18
C THR A 233 -46.90 -17.01 4.91
N ASP A 234 -47.14 -18.14 4.25
CA ASP A 234 -48.49 -18.58 3.92
C ASP A 234 -48.44 -19.86 3.10
N GLY A 235 -49.20 -20.85 3.58
CA GLY A 235 -49.18 -22.21 3.06
C GLY A 235 -49.54 -22.29 1.58
N ASN A 236 -48.63 -22.83 0.78
CA ASN A 236 -49.00 -23.85 -0.17
C ASN A 236 -47.80 -24.72 -0.55
N SER A 237 -47.94 -26.01 -0.29
CA SER A 237 -47.02 -27.05 -0.72
C SER A 237 -46.90 -27.04 -2.24
N MET A 238 -45.68 -26.93 -2.77
CA MET A 238 -45.40 -27.53 -4.08
C MET A 238 -43.98 -28.11 -4.14
N LYS A 239 -43.97 -29.42 -4.36
CA LYS A 239 -42.81 -30.28 -4.58
C LYS A 239 -41.86 -29.72 -5.64
N GLY A 240 -40.57 -29.83 -5.34
CA GLY A 240 -39.47 -30.18 -6.23
C GLY A 240 -39.58 -29.77 -7.69
N LYS A 241 -38.91 -28.67 -8.04
CA LYS A 241 -38.22 -28.49 -9.32
C LYS A 241 -36.97 -27.67 -9.07
N VAL A 242 -35.81 -28.29 -9.32
CA VAL A 242 -34.55 -27.56 -9.52
C VAL A 242 -34.78 -26.67 -10.75
N VAL A 243 -35.14 -25.41 -10.52
CA VAL A 243 -35.21 -24.41 -11.58
C VAL A 243 -33.76 -24.09 -11.93
N GLN A 244 -33.25 -24.68 -13.01
CA GLN A 244 -32.12 -24.11 -13.72
C GLN A 244 -32.49 -22.64 -13.99
N LYS A 245 -31.92 -21.70 -13.21
CA LYS A 245 -32.17 -20.27 -13.37
C LYS A 245 -31.81 -19.93 -14.81
N ASN A 246 -32.79 -19.50 -15.60
CA ASN A 246 -32.62 -19.12 -17.00
C ASN A 246 -31.40 -18.16 -17.10
N PRO A 247 -30.42 -18.41 -17.99
CA PRO A 247 -29.24 -17.55 -18.13
C PRO A 247 -29.58 -16.07 -18.37
N GLU A 248 -30.76 -15.76 -18.91
CA GLU A 248 -31.26 -14.38 -19.00
C GLU A 248 -31.60 -13.77 -17.64
N ILE A 249 -32.17 -14.55 -16.72
CA ILE A 249 -32.48 -14.10 -15.35
C ILE A 249 -31.17 -13.81 -14.60
N ILE A 250 -30.15 -14.67 -14.73
CA ILE A 250 -28.83 -14.44 -14.13
C ILE A 250 -28.19 -13.17 -14.70
N LYS A 251 -28.28 -12.95 -16.01
CA LYS A 251 -27.81 -11.70 -16.65
C LYS A 251 -28.56 -10.47 -16.13
N LEU A 252 -29.87 -10.56 -15.93
CA LEU A 252 -30.67 -9.46 -15.39
C LEU A 252 -30.36 -9.19 -13.91
N GLN A 253 -30.15 -10.22 -13.10
CA GLN A 253 -29.73 -10.09 -11.70
C GLN A 253 -28.35 -9.42 -11.59
N LYS A 254 -27.38 -9.82 -12.41
CA LYS A 254 -26.07 -9.13 -12.49
C LYS A 254 -26.20 -7.67 -12.88
N LYS A 255 -27.14 -7.33 -13.79
CA LYS A 255 -27.43 -5.94 -14.13
C LYS A 255 -28.08 -5.16 -12.98
N ILE A 256 -28.94 -5.80 -12.20
CA ILE A 256 -29.55 -5.17 -11.01
C ILE A 256 -28.46 -4.86 -9.99
N SER A 257 -27.62 -5.83 -9.60
CA SER A 257 -26.51 -5.60 -8.67
C SER A 257 -25.56 -4.51 -9.18
N ARG A 258 -25.22 -4.52 -10.48
CA ARG A 258 -24.39 -3.46 -11.06
C ARG A 258 -25.08 -2.10 -11.04
N ASN A 259 -26.40 -2.03 -11.25
CA ASN A 259 -27.15 -0.79 -11.17
C ASN A 259 -27.20 -0.25 -9.73
N GLU A 260 -27.29 -1.13 -8.73
CA GLU A 260 -27.24 -0.77 -7.31
C GLU A 260 -25.87 -0.19 -6.93
N GLU A 261 -24.78 -0.82 -7.39
CA GLU A 261 -23.42 -0.28 -7.25
C GLU A 261 -23.28 1.10 -7.91
N ILE A 262 -23.72 1.24 -9.17
CA ILE A 262 -23.68 2.53 -9.90
C ILE A 262 -24.52 3.58 -9.16
N CYS A 263 -25.67 3.20 -8.60
CA CYS A 263 -26.50 4.09 -7.82
C CYS A 263 -25.71 4.62 -6.61
N TYR A 264 -25.06 3.73 -5.85
CA TYR A 264 -24.22 4.11 -4.72
C TYR A 264 -23.05 5.00 -5.15
N GLU A 265 -22.32 4.64 -6.21
CA GLU A 265 -21.23 5.45 -6.78
C GLU A 265 -21.73 6.86 -7.15
N LYS A 266 -22.88 6.97 -7.81
CA LYS A 266 -23.48 8.25 -8.21
C LYS A 266 -23.98 9.07 -7.02
N ILE A 267 -24.48 8.43 -5.97
CA ILE A 267 -24.83 9.09 -4.71
C ILE A 267 -23.58 9.72 -4.09
N VAL A 268 -22.50 8.93 -3.94
CA VAL A 268 -21.23 9.41 -3.36
C VAL A 268 -20.60 10.51 -4.22
N GLU A 269 -20.61 10.38 -5.56
CA GLU A 269 -20.11 11.41 -6.48
C GLU A 269 -20.86 12.74 -6.30
N ARG A 270 -22.20 12.69 -6.22
CA ARG A 270 -23.02 13.88 -5.99
C ARG A 270 -22.81 14.48 -4.60
N GLN A 271 -22.67 13.65 -3.56
CA GLN A 271 -22.34 14.12 -2.20
C GLN A 271 -20.97 14.81 -2.17
N LYS A 272 -19.95 14.25 -2.82
CA LYS A 272 -18.63 14.90 -2.93
C LYS A 272 -18.70 16.23 -3.67
N LYS A 273 -19.53 16.31 -4.71
CA LYS A 273 -19.77 17.58 -5.42
C LYS A 273 -20.42 18.60 -4.50
N LEU A 274 -21.42 18.21 -3.70
CA LEU A 274 -22.01 19.09 -2.69
C LEU A 274 -20.97 19.60 -1.69
N VAL A 275 -20.10 18.73 -1.17
CA VAL A 275 -19.02 19.14 -0.26
C VAL A 275 -18.07 20.16 -0.92
N LYS A 276 -17.76 19.99 -2.21
CA LYS A 276 -16.90 20.92 -2.95
C LYS A 276 -17.56 22.28 -3.19
N ASP A 277 -18.87 22.29 -3.43
CA ASP A 277 -19.64 23.47 -3.78
C ASP A 277 -20.23 24.20 -2.54
N MET A 278 -20.10 23.61 -1.34
CA MET A 278 -20.64 24.13 -0.08
C MET A 278 -19.66 25.11 0.58
N ASP A 279 -20.20 26.19 1.16
CA ASP A 279 -19.45 27.13 1.99
C ASP A 279 -19.16 26.53 3.38
N VAL A 280 -18.02 26.89 3.98
CA VAL A 280 -17.63 26.41 5.31
C VAL A 280 -18.60 26.95 6.38
N PRO A 281 -19.28 26.09 7.15
CA PRO A 281 -20.18 26.54 8.22
C PRO A 281 -19.43 27.33 9.31
N SER A 282 -20.00 28.43 9.79
CA SER A 282 -19.41 29.28 10.83
C SER A 282 -19.87 28.95 12.26
N GLY A 283 -20.33 27.71 12.50
CA GLY A 283 -20.87 27.24 13.77
C GLY A 283 -19.82 26.62 14.70
N GLU A 284 -20.26 26.18 15.88
CA GLU A 284 -19.45 25.31 16.75
C GLU A 284 -19.31 23.92 16.13
N LEU A 285 -18.16 23.28 16.35
CA LEU A 285 -17.91 21.92 15.89
C LEU A 285 -18.77 20.94 16.67
N HIS A 286 -19.53 20.13 15.94
CA HIS A 286 -20.27 19.02 16.53
C HIS A 286 -19.34 17.82 16.80
N GLU A 287 -19.75 16.92 17.69
CA GLU A 287 -19.01 15.70 18.05
C GLU A 287 -18.63 14.87 16.81
N GLU A 288 -19.50 14.80 15.82
CA GLU A 288 -19.27 14.16 14.53
C GLU A 288 -18.12 14.79 13.74
N GLU A 289 -18.05 16.12 13.72
CA GLU A 289 -16.98 16.86 13.02
C GLU A 289 -15.64 16.67 13.74
N VAL A 290 -15.67 16.67 15.08
CA VAL A 290 -14.50 16.39 15.92
C VAL A 290 -14.02 14.94 15.73
N ALA A 291 -14.93 13.97 15.65
CA ALA A 291 -14.59 12.57 15.37
C ALA A 291 -13.94 12.39 13.98
N LEU A 292 -14.46 13.09 12.97
CA LEU A 292 -13.84 13.12 11.63
C LEU A 292 -12.44 13.74 11.67
N MET A 293 -12.20 14.78 12.46
CA MET A 293 -10.86 15.34 12.66
C MET A 293 -9.89 14.28 13.19
N TYR A 294 -10.27 13.55 14.24
CA TYR A 294 -9.44 12.48 14.80
C TYR A 294 -9.23 11.33 13.81
N PHE A 295 -10.23 10.97 13.00
CA PHE A 295 -10.06 9.99 11.93
C PHE A 295 -8.90 10.35 11.00
N TYR A 296 -8.84 11.61 10.54
CA TYR A 296 -7.77 12.06 9.65
C TYR A 296 -6.41 12.11 10.35
N MET A 297 -6.35 12.48 11.64
CA MET A 297 -5.13 12.46 12.44
C MET A 297 -4.60 11.02 12.63
N ILE A 298 -5.48 10.08 13.00
CA ILE A 298 -5.18 8.66 13.15
C ILE A 298 -4.59 8.10 11.85
N ARG A 299 -5.13 8.45 10.67
CA ARG A 299 -4.60 7.99 9.38
C ARG A 299 -3.14 8.43 9.11
N LYS A 300 -2.65 9.47 9.78
CA LYS A 300 -1.27 9.95 9.69
C LYS A 300 -0.37 9.51 10.85
N MET A 301 -0.95 8.92 11.89
CA MET A 301 -0.25 8.42 13.06
C MET A 301 0.71 7.27 12.71
N ARG A 302 1.81 7.14 13.44
CA ARG A 302 2.73 6.00 13.35
C ARG A 302 2.10 4.73 13.88
N ASP A 303 2.33 3.59 13.23
CA ASP A 303 1.65 2.33 13.60
C ASP A 303 1.98 1.87 15.03
N SER A 304 3.21 2.11 15.50
CA SER A 304 3.63 1.84 16.88
C SER A 304 2.93 2.70 17.94
N VAL A 305 2.40 3.86 17.56
CA VAL A 305 1.58 4.72 18.45
C VAL A 305 0.12 4.33 18.35
N TYR A 306 -0.36 3.94 17.16
CA TYR A 306 -1.72 3.47 16.94
C TYR A 306 -2.05 2.22 17.76
N GLN A 307 -1.13 1.27 17.85
CA GLN A 307 -1.29 0.06 18.67
C GLN A 307 -1.60 0.36 20.14
N LYS A 308 -1.13 1.50 20.67
CA LYS A 308 -1.38 1.94 22.05
C LYS A 308 -2.81 2.42 22.29
N LEU A 309 -3.57 2.71 21.24
CA LEU A 309 -4.95 3.19 21.36
C LEU A 309 -5.92 2.06 21.69
N ALA A 310 -5.61 0.82 21.30
CA ALA A 310 -6.51 -0.33 21.42
C ALA A 310 -7.92 -0.09 20.83
N VAL A 311 -8.01 0.69 19.75
CA VAL A 311 -9.27 1.00 19.03
C VAL A 311 -9.23 0.37 17.64
N GLY A 312 -10.15 -0.56 17.37
CA GLY A 312 -10.22 -1.30 16.11
C GLY A 312 -9.01 -2.21 15.87
N LYS A 313 -9.16 -3.21 14.98
CA LYS A 313 -8.06 -4.12 14.63
C LYS A 313 -6.99 -3.44 13.79
N GLU A 314 -7.41 -2.59 12.85
CA GLU A 314 -6.51 -1.92 11.91
C GLU A 314 -6.92 -0.48 11.64
N LYS A 315 -5.92 0.38 11.54
CA LYS A 315 -6.03 1.82 11.25
C LYS A 315 -6.85 2.16 10.01
N TYR A 316 -6.78 1.34 8.96
CA TYR A 316 -7.48 1.58 7.69
C TYR A 316 -8.92 1.04 7.66
N SER A 317 -9.26 0.18 8.62
CA SER A 317 -10.55 -0.49 8.76
C SER A 317 -11.39 0.08 9.92
N LEU A 318 -10.92 1.17 10.53
CA LEU A 318 -11.57 1.84 11.66
C LEU A 318 -12.96 2.32 11.28
N LYS A 319 -13.98 1.96 12.07
CA LYS A 319 -15.35 2.37 11.82
C LYS A 319 -15.61 3.74 12.42
N TYR A 320 -16.57 4.44 11.83
CA TYR A 320 -16.95 5.76 12.31
C TYR A 320 -17.48 5.75 13.76
N ALA A 321 -18.21 4.70 14.13
CA ALA A 321 -18.74 4.53 15.49
C ALA A 321 -17.62 4.48 16.55
N ASP A 322 -16.51 3.80 16.25
CA ASP A 322 -15.37 3.66 17.17
C ASP A 322 -14.71 5.03 17.48
N LEU A 323 -14.87 6.01 16.59
CA LEU A 323 -14.34 7.37 16.78
C LEU A 323 -15.17 8.22 17.74
N LEU A 324 -16.48 7.94 17.85
CA LEU A 324 -17.38 8.64 18.75
C LEU A 324 -17.14 8.21 20.21
N GLU A 325 -16.54 7.04 20.41
CA GLU A 325 -16.29 6.44 21.72
C GLU A 325 -14.84 6.64 22.22
N LEU A 326 -14.07 7.52 21.56
CA LEU A 326 -12.69 7.80 21.96
C LEU A 326 -12.61 8.37 23.38
N THR A 327 -11.76 7.76 24.21
CA THR A 327 -11.50 8.24 25.56
C THR A 327 -10.62 9.48 25.56
N THR A 328 -10.68 10.28 26.63
CA THR A 328 -9.82 11.46 26.81
C THR A 328 -8.32 11.13 26.71
N GLU A 329 -7.93 9.94 27.14
CA GLU A 329 -6.55 9.46 27.03
C GLU A 329 -6.16 9.18 25.58
N GLN A 330 -7.00 8.44 24.84
CA GLN A 330 -6.79 8.18 23.42
C GLN A 330 -6.73 9.49 22.62
N ILE A 331 -7.64 10.42 22.88
CA ILE A 331 -7.65 11.77 22.28
C ILE A 331 -6.33 12.50 22.55
N SER A 332 -5.83 12.42 23.78
CA SER A 332 -4.56 13.07 24.16
C SER A 332 -3.37 12.47 23.42
N ILE A 333 -3.35 11.14 23.25
CA ILE A 333 -2.31 10.43 22.49
C ILE A 333 -2.37 10.84 21.02
N ILE A 334 -3.56 10.80 20.42
CA ILE A 334 -3.78 11.19 19.01
C ILE A 334 -3.33 12.62 18.75
N THR A 335 -3.72 13.54 19.64
CA THR A 335 -3.39 14.95 19.50
C THR A 335 -1.89 15.19 19.64
N ARG A 336 -1.22 14.56 20.61
CA ARG A 336 0.23 14.72 20.81
C ARG A 336 1.04 14.14 19.67
N ASP A 337 0.68 12.96 19.15
CA ASP A 337 1.39 12.38 18.00
C ASP A 337 1.26 13.26 16.75
N PHE A 338 0.08 13.81 16.51
CA PHE A 338 -0.13 14.77 15.43
C PHE A 338 0.74 16.03 15.60
N ILE A 339 0.80 16.61 16.80
CA ILE A 339 1.66 17.77 17.08
C ILE A 339 3.14 17.42 16.84
N ILE A 340 3.62 16.30 17.37
CA ILE A 340 5.02 15.85 17.21
C ILE A 340 5.37 15.71 15.72
N SER A 341 4.53 15.02 14.94
CA SER A 341 4.79 14.80 13.51
C SER A 341 4.92 16.11 12.71
N HIS A 342 4.17 17.14 13.08
CA HIS A 342 4.25 18.45 12.42
C HIS A 342 5.44 19.27 12.93
N LEU A 343 5.77 19.20 14.22
CA LEU A 343 6.95 19.87 14.78
C LEU A 343 8.26 19.31 14.22
N GLU A 344 8.33 18.01 13.93
CA GLU A 344 9.48 17.38 13.27
C GLU A 344 9.69 17.88 11.83
N GLN A 345 8.61 18.19 11.12
CA GLN A 345 8.64 18.53 9.69
C GLN A 345 8.65 20.05 9.42
N SER A 346 8.24 20.85 10.40
CA SER A 346 8.08 22.30 10.22
C SER A 346 9.38 23.05 10.49
N TYR A 347 9.70 24.01 9.62
CA TYR A 347 10.75 24.98 9.91
C TYR A 347 10.22 26.01 10.92
N CYS A 348 10.42 25.73 12.20
CA CYS A 348 10.02 26.60 13.30
C CYS A 348 11.11 27.64 13.59
N GLY A 349 11.63 28.35 12.58
CA GLY A 349 12.60 29.42 12.81
C GLY A 349 11.91 30.68 13.35
N SER A 350 12.30 31.15 14.53
CA SER A 350 11.90 32.46 15.08
C SER A 350 13.13 33.19 15.62
N GLU A 351 13.16 34.52 15.49
CA GLU A 351 14.23 35.35 16.09
C GLU A 351 14.16 35.30 17.63
N GLU A 352 12.97 35.13 18.20
CA GLU A 352 12.73 34.98 19.62
C GLU A 352 12.53 33.50 20.00
N LYS A 353 13.47 32.94 20.78
CA LYS A 353 13.43 31.53 21.20
C LYS A 353 12.16 31.15 21.98
N GLU A 354 11.60 32.09 22.75
CA GLU A 354 10.44 31.88 23.63
C GLU A 354 9.13 31.70 22.84
N ASN A 355 9.06 32.25 21.63
CA ASN A 355 7.91 32.16 20.74
C ASN A 355 8.04 31.02 19.72
N ASN A 356 9.04 30.16 19.86
CA ASN A 356 9.26 29.02 18.99
C ASN A 356 8.34 27.85 19.38
N PRO A 357 7.40 27.40 18.51
CA PRO A 357 6.47 26.32 18.85
C PRO A 357 7.14 25.00 19.23
N LEU A 358 8.27 24.67 18.59
CA LEU A 358 9.08 23.49 18.93
C LEU A 358 9.65 23.61 20.35
N ARG A 359 10.18 24.78 20.69
CA ARG A 359 10.74 25.06 22.01
C ARG A 359 9.66 24.99 23.10
N VAL A 360 8.50 25.60 22.87
CA VAL A 360 7.37 25.59 23.81
C VAL A 360 6.93 24.15 24.11
N PHE A 361 6.75 23.34 23.07
CA PHE A 361 6.36 21.94 23.23
C PHE A 361 7.42 21.13 23.98
N LEU A 362 8.69 21.24 23.58
CA LEU A 362 9.77 20.49 24.22
C LEU A 362 10.02 20.96 25.67
N ASN A 363 9.81 22.23 26.00
CA ASN A 363 9.89 22.68 27.40
C ASN A 363 8.80 22.05 28.28
N PHE A 364 7.62 21.75 27.73
CA PHE A 364 6.57 21.08 28.49
C PHE A 364 6.86 19.60 28.72
N HIS A 365 7.53 18.94 27.77
CA HIS A 365 7.71 17.49 27.78
C HIS A 365 9.13 17.02 28.17
N GLN A 366 10.16 17.82 27.91
CA GLN A 366 11.59 17.47 28.01
C GLN A 366 12.48 18.70 28.33
N ALA A 367 12.07 19.56 29.28
CA ALA A 367 12.78 20.81 29.62
C ALA A 367 14.29 20.64 29.87
N GLU A 368 14.69 19.59 30.61
CA GLU A 368 16.09 19.35 30.94
C GLU A 368 16.96 19.09 29.70
N GLN A 369 16.45 18.28 28.76
CA GLN A 369 17.18 17.99 27.51
C GLN A 369 17.31 19.25 26.66
N VAL A 370 16.27 20.07 26.63
CA VAL A 370 16.25 21.35 25.93
C VAL A 370 17.25 22.35 26.52
N GLU A 371 17.42 22.37 27.84
CA GLU A 371 18.44 23.19 28.51
C GLU A 371 19.85 22.70 28.19
N ASN A 372 20.07 21.38 28.19
CA ASN A 372 21.36 20.78 27.85
C ASN A 372 21.77 21.10 26.41
N ILE A 373 20.86 20.94 25.45
CA ILE A 373 21.10 21.30 24.04
C ILE A 373 21.48 22.79 23.92
N ASP A 374 20.79 23.67 24.65
CA ASP A 374 21.08 25.10 24.62
C ASP A 374 22.46 25.44 25.16
N LYS A 375 22.85 24.83 26.28
CA LYS A 375 24.18 25.01 26.87
C LYS A 375 25.27 24.56 25.90
N ASP A 376 25.14 23.33 25.39
CA ASP A 376 26.12 22.72 24.49
C ASP A 376 26.34 23.56 23.23
N LEU A 377 25.26 23.92 22.54
CA LEU A 377 25.36 24.70 21.30
C LEU A 377 25.80 26.14 21.56
N THR A 378 25.32 26.79 22.63
CA THR A 378 25.74 28.15 22.97
C THR A 378 27.24 28.20 23.28
N GLU A 379 27.77 27.21 24.01
CA GLU A 379 29.21 27.15 24.30
C GLU A 379 30.05 26.92 23.03
N ILE A 380 29.62 26.01 22.15
CA ILE A 380 30.29 25.75 20.87
C ILE A 380 30.35 27.01 20.01
N TYR A 381 29.22 27.69 19.82
CA TYR A 381 29.15 28.87 18.95
C TYR A 381 29.78 30.11 19.57
N LYS A 382 29.78 30.25 20.90
CA LYS A 382 30.58 31.28 21.59
C LYS A 382 32.06 31.13 21.27
N LYS A 383 32.63 29.93 21.44
CA LYS A 383 34.05 29.65 21.10
C LYS A 383 34.38 29.90 19.63
N ARG A 384 33.43 29.62 18.72
CA ARG A 384 33.60 29.92 17.28
C ARG A 384 33.62 31.43 17.02
N ASN A 385 32.71 32.17 17.65
CA ASN A 385 32.63 33.62 17.52
C ASN A 385 33.87 34.31 18.11
N ASP A 386 34.37 33.85 19.26
CA ASP A 386 35.61 34.39 19.86
C ASP A 386 36.80 34.26 18.88
N ARG A 387 36.97 33.10 18.21
CA ARG A 387 38.01 32.90 17.19
C ARG A 387 37.81 33.76 15.94
N LEU A 388 36.57 34.03 15.55
CA LEU A 388 36.28 34.93 14.43
C LEU A 388 36.63 36.36 14.80
N GLN A 389 36.32 36.77 16.03
CA GLN A 389 36.66 38.08 16.56
C GLN A 389 38.18 38.28 16.62
N GLU A 390 38.93 37.31 17.13
CA GLU A 390 40.41 37.33 17.11
C GLU A 390 40.98 37.50 15.68
N ARG A 391 40.35 36.88 14.67
CA ARG A 391 40.77 37.02 13.27
C ARG A 391 40.45 38.39 12.69
N ILE A 392 39.30 38.96 13.06
CA ILE A 392 38.91 40.32 12.66
C ILE A 392 39.93 41.31 13.23
N GLU A 393 40.21 41.21 14.52
CA GLU A 393 41.20 42.05 15.21
C GLU A 393 42.58 41.94 14.58
N ALA A 394 43.05 40.73 14.28
CA ALA A 394 44.34 40.53 13.59
C ALA A 394 44.39 41.11 12.16
N MET A 395 43.25 41.19 11.45
CA MET A 395 43.16 41.83 10.14
C MET A 395 43.10 43.36 10.23
N GLU A 396 42.49 43.90 11.29
CA GLU A 396 42.46 45.34 11.56
C GLU A 396 43.82 45.87 12.06
N GLU A 397 44.61 45.05 12.75
CA GLU A 397 45.96 45.38 13.21
C GLU A 397 47.07 45.24 12.14
N ALA A 398 46.79 44.57 11.02
CA ALA A 398 47.73 44.47 9.91
C ALA A 398 47.82 45.82 9.18
N PRO A 399 49.00 46.48 9.09
CA PRO A 399 49.12 47.72 8.36
C PRO A 399 48.76 47.49 6.89
N VAL A 400 47.88 48.34 6.36
CA VAL A 400 47.58 48.43 4.93
C VAL A 400 48.90 48.58 4.19
N GLY A 401 49.35 47.51 3.53
CA GLY A 401 50.54 47.52 2.70
C GLY A 401 50.42 48.63 1.67
N GLU A 402 51.45 49.48 1.63
CA GLU A 402 51.58 50.62 0.73
C GLU A 402 51.17 50.24 -0.70
N ASP A 403 50.14 50.95 -1.16
CA ASP A 403 49.76 51.03 -2.56
C ASP A 403 50.97 51.59 -3.32
N LYS A 404 51.67 50.73 -4.09
CA LYS A 404 52.70 51.19 -5.01
C LYS A 404 52.02 51.92 -6.16
N THR A 405 51.76 53.21 -5.95
CA THR A 405 51.55 54.18 -7.03
C THR A 405 52.74 54.13 -7.97
N ASN A 406 52.55 53.47 -9.11
CA ASN A 406 53.44 53.54 -10.25
C ASN A 406 53.16 54.89 -10.95
N SER A 407 53.87 55.94 -10.54
CA SER A 407 53.89 57.21 -11.27
C SER A 407 54.83 57.07 -12.48
N GLU A 408 54.28 56.65 -13.61
CA GLU A 408 54.89 56.94 -14.91
C GLU A 408 54.92 58.47 -15.08
N SER A 409 56.12 59.02 -14.99
CA SER A 409 56.45 60.38 -15.37
C SER A 409 56.70 60.42 -16.87
N GLN A 410 55.85 61.15 -17.59
CA GLN A 410 56.21 61.71 -18.89
C GLN A 410 57.15 62.90 -18.65
N GLU A 411 58.31 62.92 -19.30
CA GLU A 411 58.74 63.99 -20.22
C GLU A 411 60.19 63.82 -20.71
N ASN A 412 60.32 63.87 -22.05
CA ASN A 412 61.49 64.00 -22.93
C ASN A 412 62.28 62.74 -23.33
#